data_AF-U5WPJ6-F1
#
_entry.id   AF-U5WPJ6-F1
#
_cell.length_a   1.000
_cell.length_b   1.000
_cell.length_c   1.000
_cell.angle_alpha   90.00
_cell.angle_beta   90.00
_cell.angle_gamma   90.00
#
_symmetry.space_group_name_H-M   'P 1'
#
loop_
_entity.id
_entity.type
_entity.pdbx_description
1 polymer ?
#
loop_
_entity_poly.entity_id
_entity_poly.type
_entity_poly.pdbx_seq_one_letter_code
_entity_poly.pdbx_strand_id
1 'polypeptide(L)'
;MAGAALAMLGACGVTMLVIGPRANSSTSLASRADWVLAGALPSSDDFPADWGYGLSGSLRRSSLPETTASSTAPQPGPRAVYEPAQCTKIPQLLTHSGAALAAELDVDRYTQLFARNARIWDWPATGESDEHGPSAHFEISVVPDGPERIANYLDWLGRCGSYQVTNYDFNGRFKDHRSATTVRKDHWTDDAVVAAVVTRTFVTAGRDEPPVTYLVSYYALRGVILECSVHMETTGDRELVQRRAAETLQRLRAL
;
A
#
# COMPACT_ATOMS: atom_id res chain seq x y z
N MET A 1 4.60 72.74 40.91
CA MET A 1 3.75 71.73 40.26
C MET A 1 4.60 71.10 39.16
N ALA A 2 5.29 70.00 39.46
CA ALA A 2 4.91 68.62 39.11
C ALA A 2 5.00 68.37 37.59
N GLY A 3 5.74 67.40 37.05
CA GLY A 3 6.52 66.32 37.66
C GLY A 3 7.37 65.60 36.61
N ALA A 4 8.38 64.88 37.10
CA ALA A 4 9.16 63.92 36.33
C ALA A 4 8.42 62.59 36.22
N ALA A 5 8.59 61.85 35.11
CA ALA A 5 8.70 60.38 35.12
C ALA A 5 9.15 59.86 33.74
N LEU A 6 10.27 59.13 33.72
CA LEU A 6 10.65 58.22 32.64
C LEU A 6 9.59 57.12 32.48
N ALA A 7 9.36 56.69 31.24
CA ALA A 7 8.81 55.37 30.96
C ALA A 7 9.66 54.69 29.87
N MET A 8 10.76 54.06 30.31
CA MET A 8 11.24 52.84 29.68
C MET A 8 10.35 51.70 30.16
N LEU A 9 9.89 50.85 29.25
CA LEU A 9 9.46 49.44 29.42
C LEU A 9 8.91 49.04 28.04
N GLY A 10 9.41 48.07 27.30
CA GLY A 10 10.02 46.81 27.72
C GLY A 10 9.37 45.79 26.80
N ALA A 11 10.16 45.22 25.88
CA ALA A 11 9.71 44.20 24.97
C ALA A 11 9.22 42.97 25.76
N CYS A 12 7.92 42.73 25.76
CA CYS A 12 7.34 41.43 26.10
C CYS A 12 6.77 40.83 24.81
N GLY A 13 7.67 40.38 23.94
CA GLY A 13 7.34 39.41 22.92
C GLY A 13 6.98 38.10 23.61
N VAL A 14 5.70 37.87 23.83
CA VAL A 14 5.21 36.51 24.07
C VAL A 14 5.04 35.87 22.71
N THR A 15 6.14 35.39 22.15
CA THR A 15 6.08 34.38 21.11
C THR A 15 5.55 33.13 21.81
N MET A 16 4.24 32.92 21.75
CA MET A 16 3.69 31.59 22.03
C MET A 16 4.24 30.66 20.94
N LEU A 17 5.40 30.09 21.22
CA LEU A 17 5.80 28.79 20.74
C LEU A 17 4.72 27.83 21.25
N VAL A 18 3.65 27.68 20.46
CA VAL A 18 2.83 26.47 20.48
C VAL A 18 3.76 25.37 20.00
N ILE A 19 4.56 24.86 20.93
CA ILE A 19 5.13 23.53 20.82
C ILE A 19 3.89 22.63 20.91
N GLY A 20 3.27 22.39 19.75
CA GLY A 20 2.27 21.34 19.62
C GLY A 20 2.86 20.09 20.26
N PRO A 21 2.05 19.29 20.97
CA PRO A 21 2.55 18.09 21.64
C PRO A 21 3.34 17.31 20.60
N ARG A 22 4.64 17.08 20.88
CA ARG A 22 5.44 16.12 20.13
C ARG A 22 4.57 14.87 20.04
N ALA A 23 4.18 14.47 18.83
CA ALA A 23 3.48 13.22 18.62
C ALA A 23 4.25 12.15 19.40
N ASN A 24 3.59 11.49 20.34
CA ASN A 24 4.20 10.40 21.08
C ASN A 24 4.54 9.31 20.05
N SER A 25 5.78 9.33 19.56
CA SER A 25 6.32 8.43 18.55
C SER A 25 6.28 6.95 18.97
N SER A 26 5.87 6.66 20.21
CA SER A 26 5.65 5.33 20.75
C SER A 26 4.22 4.81 20.62
N THR A 27 3.24 5.63 20.21
CA THR A 27 1.84 5.19 20.15
C THR A 27 1.63 4.30 18.94
N SER A 28 1.15 3.08 19.17
CA SER A 28 0.86 2.11 18.10
C SER A 28 -0.26 2.62 17.19
N LEU A 29 0.01 2.68 15.88
CA LEU A 29 -1.00 3.00 14.88
C LEU A 29 -2.06 1.90 14.78
N ALA A 30 -1.70 0.66 15.12
CA ALA A 30 -2.65 -0.45 15.20
C ALA A 30 -3.79 -0.20 16.21
N SER A 31 -3.64 0.71 17.18
CA SER A 31 -4.69 1.06 18.14
C SER A 31 -5.59 2.22 17.70
N ARG A 32 -5.19 3.01 16.69
CA ARG A 32 -5.99 4.14 16.15
C ARG A 32 -7.21 3.61 15.42
N ALA A 33 -8.37 4.25 15.49
CA ALA A 33 -9.55 3.83 14.72
C ALA A 33 -9.32 3.89 13.20
N ASP A 34 -10.01 3.04 12.42
CA ASP A 34 -9.80 2.92 10.97
C ASP A 34 -10.05 4.23 10.22
N TRP A 35 -11.04 5.02 10.63
CA TRP A 35 -11.27 6.35 10.06
C TRP A 35 -10.12 7.35 10.30
N VAL A 36 -9.35 7.17 11.38
CA VAL A 36 -8.18 8.03 11.67
C VAL A 36 -7.04 7.65 10.73
N LEU A 37 -6.86 6.35 10.49
CA LEU A 37 -5.88 5.85 9.52
C LEU A 37 -6.26 6.25 8.08
N ALA A 38 -7.54 6.14 7.74
CA ALA A 38 -8.08 6.59 6.45
C ALA A 38 -7.81 8.07 6.19
N GLY A 39 -7.88 8.91 7.22
CA GLY A 39 -7.58 10.35 7.11
C GLY A 39 -6.13 10.67 6.76
N ALA A 40 -5.21 9.69 6.80
CA ALA A 40 -3.84 9.87 6.31
C ALA A 40 -3.73 9.72 4.78
N LEU A 41 -4.66 9.00 4.15
CA LEU A 41 -4.66 8.78 2.70
C LEU A 41 -4.83 10.11 1.94
N PRO A 42 -4.35 10.19 0.69
CA PRO A 42 -4.62 11.33 -0.19
C PRO A 42 -6.12 11.58 -0.37
N SER A 43 -6.52 12.84 -0.55
CA SER A 43 -7.91 13.19 -0.90
C SER A 43 -8.10 13.26 -2.41
N SER A 44 -9.34 13.47 -2.87
CA SER A 44 -9.62 13.69 -4.30
C SER A 44 -8.88 14.90 -4.87
N ASP A 45 -8.68 15.95 -4.06
CA ASP A 45 -8.00 17.19 -4.46
C ASP A 45 -6.48 16.99 -4.64
N ASP A 46 -5.95 15.88 -4.14
CA ASP A 46 -4.54 15.51 -4.30
C ASP A 46 -4.23 14.96 -5.71
N PHE A 47 -5.26 14.71 -6.54
CA PHE A 47 -5.15 14.19 -7.90
C PHE A 47 -5.84 15.10 -8.94
N PRO A 48 -5.52 14.95 -10.25
CA PRO A 48 -6.22 15.65 -11.30
C PRO A 48 -7.73 15.37 -11.28
N ALA A 49 -8.55 16.41 -11.51
CA ALA A 49 -10.00 16.34 -11.40
C ALA A 49 -10.67 15.42 -12.44
N ASP A 50 -9.95 15.06 -13.50
CA ASP A 50 -10.39 14.12 -14.53
C ASP A 50 -10.12 12.65 -14.18
N TRP A 51 -9.45 12.38 -13.05
CA TRP A 51 -9.20 11.02 -12.57
C TRP A 51 -10.35 10.57 -11.66
N GLY A 52 -10.79 9.33 -11.83
CA GLY A 52 -11.69 8.65 -10.92
C GLY A 52 -11.05 8.47 -9.55
N TYR A 53 -11.81 8.68 -8.49
CA TYR A 53 -11.34 8.56 -7.12
C TYR A 53 -12.32 7.67 -6.35
N GLY A 54 -11.80 6.59 -5.75
CA GLY A 54 -12.57 5.65 -4.94
C GLY A 54 -11.88 5.40 -3.61
N LEU A 55 -12.52 5.82 -2.51
CA LEU A 55 -12.07 5.54 -1.14
C LEU A 55 -13.01 4.53 -0.50
N SER A 56 -12.46 3.41 -0.04
CA SER A 56 -13.16 2.36 0.72
C SER A 56 -12.41 2.03 2.00
N GLY A 57 -13.10 1.40 2.94
CA GLY A 57 -12.49 1.01 4.20
C GLY A 57 -13.48 0.31 5.13
N SER A 58 -12.93 -0.28 6.18
CA SER A 58 -13.72 -0.97 7.21
C SER A 58 -14.25 0.04 8.22
N LEU A 59 -15.57 0.10 8.42
CA LEU A 59 -16.16 0.92 9.49
C LEU A 59 -15.84 0.39 10.89
N ARG A 60 -15.56 -0.92 11.00
CA ARG A 60 -15.15 -1.59 12.23
C ARG A 60 -14.18 -2.70 11.90
N ARG A 61 -13.03 -2.70 12.57
CA ARG A 61 -12.10 -3.83 12.55
C ARG A 61 -12.76 -5.09 13.10
N SER A 62 -12.84 -6.13 12.27
CA SER A 62 -13.13 -7.46 12.75
C SER A 62 -11.93 -7.95 13.56
N SER A 63 -12.09 -8.03 14.88
CA SER A 63 -11.16 -8.72 15.78
C SER A 63 -11.30 -10.23 15.65
N LEU A 64 -11.30 -10.77 14.43
CA LEU A 64 -11.32 -12.21 14.26
C LEU A 64 -9.89 -12.70 14.53
N PRO A 65 -9.67 -13.49 15.60
CA PRO A 65 -8.39 -14.15 15.77
C PRO A 65 -8.18 -15.06 14.56
N GLU A 66 -6.98 -14.99 13.98
CA GLU A 66 -6.51 -15.97 13.00
C GLU A 66 -6.79 -17.36 13.54
N THR A 67 -7.74 -18.05 12.93
CA THR A 67 -7.57 -19.47 12.76
C THR A 67 -6.74 -19.62 11.49
N THR A 68 -5.75 -20.48 11.51
CA THR A 68 -5.23 -21.24 10.37
C THR A 68 -6.32 -22.02 9.60
N ALA A 69 -7.58 -21.60 9.69
CA ALA A 69 -8.63 -21.99 8.80
C ALA A 69 -8.42 -21.18 7.52
N SER A 70 -7.90 -21.86 6.50
CA SER A 70 -8.60 -21.94 5.22
C SER A 70 -9.91 -21.15 5.29
N SER A 71 -9.93 -19.90 4.80
CA SER A 71 -11.18 -19.16 4.67
C SER A 71 -12.08 -20.06 3.84
N THR A 72 -13.13 -20.58 4.48
CA THR A 72 -14.16 -21.43 3.90
C THR A 72 -15.09 -20.61 3.01
N ALA A 73 -14.64 -19.49 2.44
CA ALA A 73 -15.15 -19.07 1.15
C ALA A 73 -14.70 -20.15 0.15
N PRO A 74 -15.61 -20.94 -0.44
CA PRO A 74 -15.21 -21.88 -1.46
C PRO A 74 -14.49 -21.07 -2.55
N GLN A 75 -13.19 -21.26 -2.71
CA GLN A 75 -12.56 -20.95 -3.99
C GLN A 75 -13.04 -22.06 -4.93
N PRO A 76 -13.96 -21.78 -5.86
CA PRO A 76 -14.53 -22.83 -6.71
C PRO A 76 -13.57 -23.23 -7.84
N GLY A 77 -12.45 -22.53 -8.01
CA GLY A 77 -11.39 -22.83 -8.96
C GLY A 77 -10.10 -23.37 -8.29
N PRO A 78 -9.22 -24.03 -9.06
CA PRO A 78 -7.90 -24.41 -8.60
C PRO A 78 -7.05 -23.15 -8.34
N ARG A 79 -6.13 -23.25 -7.37
CA ARG A 79 -5.19 -22.16 -7.06
C ARG A 79 -4.24 -21.91 -8.22
N ALA A 80 -3.70 -20.70 -8.29
CA ALA A 80 -2.61 -20.38 -9.20
C ALA A 80 -1.43 -21.33 -8.99
N VAL A 81 -0.80 -21.75 -10.09
CA VAL A 81 0.34 -22.67 -10.08
C VAL A 81 1.60 -21.88 -10.42
N TYR A 82 2.61 -21.98 -9.55
CA TYR A 82 3.85 -21.22 -9.66
C TYR A 82 5.00 -22.10 -10.13
N GLU A 83 5.82 -21.54 -11.03
CA GLU A 83 7.05 -22.17 -11.49
C GLU A 83 8.23 -21.21 -11.31
N PRO A 84 9.33 -21.65 -10.68
CA PRO A 84 9.55 -22.98 -10.14
C PRO A 84 8.75 -23.22 -8.84
N ALA A 85 8.48 -24.50 -8.51
CA ALA A 85 7.54 -24.87 -7.45
C ALA A 85 7.87 -24.30 -6.05
N GLN A 86 9.14 -23.97 -5.77
CA GLN A 86 9.51 -23.28 -4.53
C GLN A 86 8.87 -21.89 -4.37
N CYS A 87 8.43 -21.26 -5.45
CA CYS A 87 7.82 -19.93 -5.43
C CYS A 87 6.35 -19.92 -4.99
N THR A 88 5.73 -21.10 -4.85
CA THR A 88 4.38 -21.26 -4.28
C THR A 88 4.28 -20.84 -2.81
N LYS A 89 5.41 -20.72 -2.09
CA LYS A 89 5.45 -20.16 -0.73
C LYS A 89 5.43 -18.64 -0.76
N ILE A 90 4.27 -18.08 -1.13
CA ILE A 90 4.09 -16.64 -1.32
C ILE A 90 4.15 -15.93 0.06
N PRO A 91 4.91 -14.83 0.20
CA PRO A 91 4.95 -14.05 1.43
C PRO A 91 3.60 -13.45 1.80
N GLN A 92 3.29 -13.39 3.10
CA GLN A 92 2.03 -12.81 3.60
C GLN A 92 1.84 -11.34 3.22
N LEU A 93 2.94 -10.63 2.92
CA LEU A 93 2.90 -9.27 2.38
C LEU A 93 2.14 -9.21 1.05
N LEU A 94 2.28 -10.22 0.19
CA LEU A 94 1.61 -10.27 -1.11
C LEU A 94 0.23 -10.91 -1.02
N THR A 95 -0.03 -11.75 0.00
CA THR A 95 -1.34 -12.39 0.14
C THR A 95 -2.30 -11.63 1.06
N HIS A 96 -1.83 -10.54 1.69
CA HIS A 96 -2.49 -9.80 2.76
C HIS A 96 -3.03 -10.73 3.89
N SER A 97 -2.44 -11.91 4.07
CA SER A 97 -2.97 -12.91 5.02
C SER A 97 -2.68 -12.46 6.44
N GLY A 98 -3.68 -12.51 7.31
CA GLY A 98 -3.56 -11.98 8.68
C GLY A 98 -3.45 -10.46 8.76
N ALA A 99 -3.59 -9.73 7.65
CA ALA A 99 -3.67 -8.27 7.66
C ALA A 99 -5.13 -7.83 7.85
N ALA A 100 -5.36 -6.82 8.69
CA ALA A 100 -6.68 -6.22 8.84
C ALA A 100 -6.72 -4.90 8.07
N LEU A 101 -7.43 -4.88 6.93
CA LEU A 101 -7.60 -3.69 6.10
C LEU A 101 -8.29 -2.58 6.91
N ALA A 102 -7.61 -1.44 7.05
CA ALA A 102 -8.17 -0.25 7.66
C ALA A 102 -8.85 0.63 6.60
N ALA A 103 -8.11 0.97 5.55
CA ALA A 103 -8.58 1.81 4.46
C ALA A 103 -7.80 1.55 3.17
N GLU A 104 -8.46 1.75 2.05
CA GLU A 104 -7.84 1.71 0.73
C GLU A 104 -8.35 2.85 -0.14
N LEU A 105 -7.48 3.30 -1.03
CA LEU A 105 -7.76 4.30 -2.03
C LEU A 105 -7.34 3.75 -3.39
N ASP A 106 -8.26 3.75 -4.33
CA ASP A 106 -8.01 3.52 -5.74
C ASP A 106 -8.22 4.83 -6.50
N VAL A 107 -7.25 5.19 -7.32
CA VAL A 107 -7.32 6.37 -8.19
C VAL A 107 -7.09 5.94 -9.60
N ASP A 108 -7.99 6.42 -10.45
CA ASP A 108 -8.16 5.94 -11.79
C ASP A 108 -8.24 7.07 -12.85
N ARG A 109 -7.13 7.44 -13.52
CA ARG A 109 -7.05 8.32 -14.72
C ARG A 109 -8.12 8.15 -15.81
N TYR A 110 -8.38 6.94 -16.32
CA TYR A 110 -9.51 6.62 -17.19
C TYR A 110 -10.75 6.21 -16.37
N THR A 111 -11.82 7.00 -16.44
CA THR A 111 -13.10 6.80 -15.71
C THR A 111 -13.95 5.63 -16.21
N GLN A 112 -13.34 4.54 -16.69
CA GLN A 112 -14.09 3.39 -17.18
C GLN A 112 -14.54 2.51 -16.02
N LEU A 113 -15.83 2.21 -15.96
CA LEU A 113 -16.41 1.23 -15.04
C LEU A 113 -15.95 -0.17 -15.47
N PHE A 114 -14.78 -0.59 -15.01
CA PHE A 114 -14.38 -1.99 -15.12
C PHE A 114 -14.97 -2.77 -13.95
N ALA A 115 -15.57 -3.91 -14.27
CA ALA A 115 -15.97 -4.87 -13.26
C ALA A 115 -14.69 -5.49 -12.68
N ARG A 116 -14.24 -4.97 -11.53
CA ARG A 116 -13.14 -5.58 -10.78
C ARG A 116 -13.54 -7.01 -10.42
N ASN A 117 -12.79 -7.98 -10.93
CA ASN A 117 -12.88 -9.35 -10.39
C ASN A 117 -12.59 -9.26 -8.89
N ALA A 118 -13.34 -10.00 -8.07
CA ALA A 118 -13.09 -10.04 -6.63
C ALA A 118 -11.61 -10.39 -6.38
N ARG A 119 -10.91 -9.59 -5.56
CA ARG A 119 -9.48 -9.78 -5.28
C ARG A 119 -9.23 -11.24 -4.89
N ILE A 120 -8.48 -11.96 -5.71
CA ILE A 120 -7.98 -13.29 -5.35
C ILE A 120 -6.86 -13.08 -4.33
N TRP A 121 -6.75 -14.00 -3.38
CA TRP A 121 -5.91 -13.85 -2.18
C TRP A 121 -4.44 -13.54 -2.46
N ASP A 122 -3.89 -13.89 -3.63
CA ASP A 122 -2.51 -13.66 -4.03
C ASP A 122 -2.38 -12.80 -5.30
N TRP A 123 -3.39 -11.96 -5.60
CA TRP A 123 -3.42 -11.09 -6.79
C TRP A 123 -2.15 -10.27 -7.04
N PRO A 124 -1.42 -9.74 -6.02
CA PRO A 124 -0.17 -9.02 -6.26
C PRO A 124 0.95 -9.94 -6.76
N ALA A 125 0.90 -11.23 -6.41
CA ALA A 125 1.86 -12.24 -6.85
C ALA A 125 1.46 -12.84 -8.21
N THR A 126 0.18 -13.04 -8.49
CA THR A 126 -0.27 -13.57 -9.79
C THR A 126 -0.23 -12.53 -10.90
N GLY A 127 -0.22 -11.25 -10.55
CA GLY A 127 -0.40 -10.15 -11.50
C GLY A 127 -1.79 -10.16 -12.11
N GLU A 128 -2.75 -10.77 -11.43
CA GLU A 128 -4.11 -10.93 -11.90
C GLU A 128 -4.90 -9.62 -11.73
N SER A 129 -4.52 -8.64 -12.54
CA SER A 129 -5.42 -7.56 -12.95
C SER A 129 -5.57 -7.65 -14.46
N ASP A 130 -6.82 -7.74 -14.91
CA ASP A 130 -7.16 -7.60 -16.34
C ASP A 130 -7.35 -6.11 -16.72
N GLU A 131 -7.07 -5.20 -15.78
CA GLU A 131 -7.25 -3.77 -15.94
C GLU A 131 -5.94 -3.11 -16.40
N HIS A 132 -6.01 -2.32 -17.46
CA HIS A 132 -4.94 -1.43 -17.92
C HIS A 132 -4.80 -0.19 -17.01
N GLY A 133 -4.99 -0.39 -15.72
CA GLY A 133 -5.27 0.70 -14.83
C GLY A 133 -6.48 1.48 -15.33
N PRO A 134 -6.59 2.72 -14.91
CA PRO A 134 -5.52 3.66 -14.55
C PRO A 134 -5.02 3.67 -13.07
N SER A 135 -4.39 2.60 -12.58
CA SER A 135 -4.40 2.37 -11.14
C SER A 135 -3.19 2.95 -10.40
N ALA A 136 -3.45 3.97 -9.59
CA ALA A 136 -2.73 4.14 -8.33
C ALA A 136 -3.57 3.52 -7.22
N HIS A 137 -2.94 2.71 -6.39
CA HIS A 137 -3.58 2.07 -5.25
C HIS A 137 -2.81 2.38 -3.98
N PHE A 138 -3.52 2.74 -2.92
CA PHE A 138 -2.97 2.92 -1.58
C PHE A 138 -3.75 2.05 -0.62
N GLU A 139 -3.07 1.26 0.19
CA GLU A 139 -3.68 0.42 1.21
C GLU A 139 -3.02 0.67 2.56
N ILE A 140 -3.82 0.89 3.60
CA ILE A 140 -3.36 0.86 4.98
C ILE A 140 -3.96 -0.37 5.65
N SER A 141 -3.07 -1.27 6.07
CA SER A 141 -3.43 -2.51 6.74
C SER A 141 -2.78 -2.58 8.12
N VAL A 142 -3.53 -3.00 9.14
CA VAL A 142 -2.99 -3.24 10.48
C VAL A 142 -2.24 -4.57 10.48
N VAL A 143 -0.94 -4.48 10.69
CA VAL A 143 0.01 -5.60 10.59
C VAL A 143 1.10 -5.42 11.66
N PRO A 144 0.95 -6.02 12.84
CA PRO A 144 1.90 -5.86 13.95
C PRO A 144 3.33 -6.29 13.60
N ASP A 145 3.49 -7.31 12.76
CA ASP A 145 4.74 -7.91 12.28
C ASP A 145 5.18 -7.35 10.90
N GLY A 146 4.80 -6.11 10.59
CA GLY A 146 5.06 -5.48 9.30
C GLY A 146 6.53 -5.52 8.85
N PRO A 147 7.50 -5.15 9.71
CA PRO A 147 8.92 -5.25 9.38
C PRO A 147 9.36 -6.66 8.97
N GLU A 148 8.92 -7.68 9.70
CA GLU A 148 9.22 -9.08 9.43
C GLU A 148 8.62 -9.55 8.11
N ARG A 149 7.42 -9.08 7.77
CA ARG A 149 6.80 -9.39 6.46
C ARG A 149 7.55 -8.78 5.30
N ILE A 150 8.04 -7.54 5.44
CA ILE A 150 8.91 -6.91 4.44
C ILE A 150 10.22 -7.69 4.30
N ALA A 151 10.86 -8.07 5.42
CA ALA A 151 12.08 -8.85 5.38
C ALA A 151 11.89 -10.22 4.70
N ASN A 152 10.83 -10.95 5.05
CA ASN A 152 10.47 -12.22 4.42
C ASN A 152 10.18 -12.06 2.92
N TYR A 153 9.48 -10.99 2.54
CA TYR A 153 9.26 -10.66 1.13
C TYR A 153 10.57 -10.44 0.37
N LEU A 154 11.50 -9.66 0.94
CA LEU A 154 12.80 -9.40 0.32
C LEU A 154 13.67 -10.67 0.21
N ASP A 155 13.63 -11.56 1.21
CA ASP A 155 14.28 -12.86 1.16
C ASP A 155 13.67 -13.77 0.06
N TRP A 156 12.33 -13.80 -0.02
CA TRP A 156 11.63 -14.52 -1.08
C TRP A 156 12.00 -13.99 -2.47
N LEU A 157 12.11 -12.67 -2.66
CA LEU A 157 12.57 -12.08 -3.92
C LEU A 157 13.99 -12.50 -4.31
N GLY A 158 14.86 -12.78 -3.33
CA GLY A 158 16.19 -13.32 -3.61
C GLY A 158 16.16 -14.69 -4.30
N ARG A 159 15.09 -15.46 -4.12
CA ARG A 159 14.91 -16.81 -4.72
C ARG A 159 13.87 -16.85 -5.84
N CYS A 160 12.88 -15.97 -5.77
CA CYS A 160 11.66 -15.93 -6.59
C CYS A 160 11.41 -14.53 -7.15
N GLY A 161 12.48 -13.76 -7.40
CA GLY A 161 12.39 -12.47 -8.08
C GLY A 161 11.88 -12.59 -9.51
N SER A 162 12.02 -13.76 -10.14
CA SER A 162 11.39 -14.10 -11.41
C SER A 162 10.73 -15.48 -11.29
N TYR A 163 9.48 -15.58 -11.72
CA TYR A 163 8.70 -16.82 -11.72
C TYR A 163 7.64 -16.76 -12.82
N GLN A 164 7.08 -17.92 -13.15
CA GLN A 164 5.90 -18.05 -13.99
C GLN A 164 4.71 -18.42 -13.12
N VAL A 165 3.53 -18.01 -13.56
CA VAL A 165 2.28 -18.28 -12.87
C VAL A 165 1.20 -18.64 -13.89
N THR A 166 0.50 -19.73 -13.62
CA THR A 166 -0.69 -20.13 -14.37
C THR A 166 -1.92 -19.80 -13.54
N ASN A 167 -2.78 -18.93 -14.08
CA ASN A 167 -4.00 -18.47 -13.42
C ASN A 167 -5.23 -19.19 -13.96
N TYR A 168 -6.26 -19.28 -13.12
CA TYR A 168 -7.53 -19.92 -13.45
C TYR A 168 -8.69 -18.98 -13.11
N ASP A 169 -9.75 -19.03 -13.91
CA ASP A 169 -10.97 -18.27 -13.63
C ASP A 169 -11.76 -18.85 -12.44
N PHE A 170 -12.82 -18.17 -12.03
CA PHE A 170 -13.69 -18.61 -10.94
C PHE A 170 -14.31 -20.01 -11.16
N ASN A 171 -14.48 -20.43 -12.42
CA ASN A 171 -15.00 -21.75 -12.80
C ASN A 171 -13.87 -22.80 -12.92
N GLY A 172 -12.64 -22.41 -12.62
CA GLY A 172 -11.44 -23.22 -12.70
C GLY A 172 -10.92 -23.50 -14.11
N ARG A 173 -11.36 -22.74 -15.10
CA ARG A 173 -10.81 -22.82 -16.46
C ARG A 173 -9.49 -22.07 -16.52
N PHE A 174 -8.58 -22.54 -17.37
CA PHE A 174 -7.35 -21.81 -17.66
C PHE A 174 -7.67 -20.38 -18.10
N LYS A 175 -7.10 -19.40 -17.40
CA LYS A 175 -7.27 -17.98 -17.69
C LYS A 175 -6.10 -17.48 -18.54
N ASP A 176 -4.90 -17.56 -17.97
CA ASP A 176 -3.67 -17.15 -18.61
C ASP A 176 -2.43 -17.80 -17.96
N HIS A 177 -1.30 -17.58 -18.61
CA HIS A 177 0.02 -17.91 -18.09
C HIS A 177 0.90 -16.67 -18.20
N ARG A 178 1.47 -16.22 -17.09
CA ARG A 178 2.26 -14.98 -17.03
C ARG A 178 3.67 -15.26 -16.52
N SER A 179 4.64 -14.53 -17.07
CA SER A 179 5.95 -14.37 -16.45
C SER A 179 5.94 -13.12 -15.58
N ALA A 180 6.30 -13.27 -14.32
CA ALA A 180 6.47 -12.18 -13.37
C ALA A 180 7.95 -11.93 -13.13
N THR A 181 8.36 -10.67 -13.11
CA THR A 181 9.71 -10.25 -12.72
C THR A 181 9.63 -9.06 -11.78
N THR A 182 10.25 -9.19 -10.61
CA THR A 182 10.32 -8.16 -9.60
C THR A 182 11.77 -7.73 -9.39
N VAL A 183 12.02 -6.42 -9.49
CA VAL A 183 13.34 -5.81 -9.26
C VAL A 183 13.25 -4.90 -8.05
N ARG A 184 14.08 -5.14 -7.03
CA ARG A 184 14.23 -4.21 -5.91
C ARG A 184 14.86 -2.91 -6.40
N LYS A 185 14.18 -1.79 -6.14
CA LYS A 185 14.66 -0.44 -6.44
C LYS A 185 15.32 0.17 -5.22
N ASP A 186 14.71 -0.01 -4.06
CA ASP A 186 15.23 0.54 -2.81
C ASP A 186 14.78 -0.31 -1.61
N HIS A 187 15.53 -0.21 -0.54
CA HIS A 187 15.20 -0.75 0.77
C HIS A 187 15.95 0.05 1.83
N TRP A 188 15.21 0.58 2.79
CA TRP A 188 15.78 1.34 3.89
C TRP A 188 15.02 1.08 5.18
N THR A 189 15.71 1.35 6.28
CA THR A 189 15.14 1.35 7.62
C THR A 189 15.58 2.63 8.31
N ASP A 190 14.64 3.27 9.01
CA ASP A 190 14.96 4.30 10.00
C ASP A 190 14.44 3.88 11.38
N ASP A 191 14.37 4.81 12.32
CA ASP A 191 13.94 4.56 13.70
C ASP A 191 12.47 4.20 13.84
N ALA A 192 11.64 4.50 12.83
CA ALA A 192 10.19 4.30 12.88
C ALA A 192 9.66 3.41 11.74
N VAL A 193 10.38 3.33 10.62
CA VAL A 193 9.88 2.74 9.37
C VAL A 193 10.86 1.74 8.80
N VAL A 194 10.32 0.60 8.35
CA VAL A 194 10.98 -0.30 7.41
C VAL A 194 10.30 -0.16 6.06
N ALA A 195 11.06 0.12 5.02
CA ALA A 195 10.54 0.37 3.68
C ALA A 195 11.16 -0.55 2.63
N ALA A 196 10.38 -0.94 1.64
CA ALA A 196 10.84 -1.63 0.45
C ALA A 196 10.15 -1.06 -0.79
N VAL A 197 10.92 -0.76 -1.83
CA VAL A 197 10.41 -0.28 -3.11
C VAL A 197 10.86 -1.24 -4.20
N VAL A 198 9.91 -1.71 -5.01
CA VAL A 198 10.14 -2.68 -6.07
C VAL A 198 9.44 -2.25 -7.35
N THR A 199 9.97 -2.69 -8.49
CA THR A 199 9.23 -2.71 -9.74
C THR A 199 8.79 -4.13 -10.02
N ARG A 200 7.51 -4.35 -10.32
CA ARG A 200 6.95 -5.66 -10.66
C ARG A 200 6.38 -5.61 -12.08
N THR A 201 6.88 -6.46 -12.96
CA THR A 201 6.50 -6.53 -14.36
C THR A 201 5.88 -7.89 -14.65
N PHE A 202 4.76 -7.88 -15.38
CA PHE A 202 4.05 -9.08 -15.83
C PHE A 202 4.00 -9.12 -17.35
N VAL A 203 4.23 -10.30 -17.92
CA VAL A 203 4.16 -10.58 -19.35
C VAL A 203 3.27 -11.79 -19.58
N THR A 204 2.17 -11.62 -20.30
CA THR A 204 1.23 -12.71 -20.62
C THR A 204 1.74 -13.51 -21.81
N ALA A 205 1.97 -14.80 -21.63
CA ALA A 205 2.45 -15.68 -22.69
C ALA A 205 1.39 -15.87 -23.79
N GLY A 206 1.81 -15.83 -25.05
CA GLY A 206 0.93 -16.09 -26.19
C GLY A 206 -0.08 -14.97 -26.51
N ARG A 207 0.08 -13.78 -25.92
CA ARG A 207 -0.68 -12.57 -26.26
C ARG A 207 0.25 -11.47 -26.74
N ASP A 208 -0.21 -10.66 -27.68
CA ASP A 208 0.49 -9.47 -28.19
C ASP A 208 0.29 -8.23 -27.31
N GLU A 209 -0.05 -8.42 -26.03
CA GLU A 209 -0.24 -7.34 -25.07
C GLU A 209 1.14 -6.86 -24.54
N PRO A 210 1.35 -5.55 -24.38
CA PRO A 210 2.60 -5.03 -23.81
C PRO A 210 2.76 -5.45 -22.34
N PRO A 211 4.01 -5.58 -21.83
CA PRO A 211 4.24 -5.85 -20.41
C PRO A 211 3.60 -4.81 -19.50
N VAL A 212 2.91 -5.27 -18.46
CA VAL A 212 2.32 -4.40 -17.44
C VAL A 212 3.32 -4.25 -16.31
N THR A 213 3.69 -3.02 -15.96
CA THR A 213 4.72 -2.76 -14.94
C THR A 213 4.21 -1.83 -13.86
N TYR A 214 4.35 -2.25 -12.60
CA TYR A 214 4.01 -1.47 -11.43
C TYR A 214 5.26 -1.07 -10.66
N LEU A 215 5.26 0.15 -10.13
CA LEU A 215 6.12 0.49 -9.01
C LEU A 215 5.31 0.29 -7.73
N VAL A 216 5.84 -0.52 -6.81
CA VAL A 216 5.19 -0.82 -5.53
C VAL A 216 6.11 -0.41 -4.38
N SER A 217 5.56 0.32 -3.42
CA SER A 217 6.24 0.76 -2.20
C SER A 217 5.50 0.21 -0.99
N TYR A 218 6.26 -0.40 -0.08
CA TYR A 218 5.76 -0.91 1.19
C TYR A 218 6.43 -0.14 2.32
N TYR A 219 5.65 0.35 3.28
CA TYR A 219 6.16 1.04 4.47
C TYR A 219 5.52 0.43 5.72
N ALA A 220 6.31 -0.27 6.53
CA ALA A 220 5.88 -0.74 7.85
C ALA A 220 6.19 0.32 8.91
N LEU A 221 5.18 0.77 9.65
CA LEU A 221 5.30 1.80 10.69
C LEU A 221 4.37 1.47 11.87
N ARG A 222 4.91 1.31 13.08
CA ARG A 222 4.15 1.21 14.35
C ARG A 222 2.90 0.31 14.31
N GLY A 223 3.03 -0.87 13.68
CA GLY A 223 1.97 -1.89 13.60
C GLY A 223 0.99 -1.73 12.44
N VAL A 224 1.29 -0.90 11.44
CA VAL A 224 0.59 -0.87 10.15
C VAL A 224 1.57 -1.02 8.99
N ILE A 225 1.08 -1.48 7.84
CA ILE A 225 1.74 -1.36 6.54
C ILE A 225 0.93 -0.38 5.68
N LEU A 226 1.62 0.60 5.09
CA LEU A 226 1.16 1.36 3.94
C LEU A 226 1.75 0.70 2.68
N GLU A 227 0.88 0.15 1.84
CA GLU A 227 1.22 -0.25 0.47
C GLU A 227 0.79 0.83 -0.50
N CYS A 228 1.65 1.15 -1.47
CA CYS A 228 1.33 2.04 -2.57
C CYS A 228 1.79 1.41 -3.88
N SER A 229 0.90 1.23 -4.85
CA SER A 229 1.26 0.75 -6.19
C SER A 229 0.80 1.73 -7.26
N VAL A 230 1.57 1.84 -8.35
CA VAL A 230 1.21 2.67 -9.51
C VAL A 230 1.61 1.97 -10.81
N HIS A 231 0.69 1.88 -11.76
CA HIS A 231 0.99 1.43 -13.11
C HIS A 231 1.88 2.46 -13.84
N MET A 232 2.98 1.99 -14.43
CA MET A 232 4.07 2.82 -14.95
C MET A 232 3.82 3.32 -16.39
N GLU A 233 2.71 4.02 -16.64
CA GLU A 233 2.40 4.54 -17.99
C GLU A 233 3.23 5.76 -18.36
N THR A 234 3.36 6.72 -17.43
CA THR A 234 4.14 7.94 -17.65
C THR A 234 5.01 8.28 -16.44
N THR A 235 6.09 9.03 -16.67
CA THR A 235 6.99 9.48 -15.60
C THR A 235 6.30 10.45 -14.64
N GLY A 236 5.41 11.32 -15.16
CA GLY A 236 4.69 12.30 -14.35
C GLY A 236 3.72 11.67 -13.35
N ASP A 237 2.96 10.66 -13.79
CA ASP A 237 2.00 9.96 -12.93
C ASP A 237 2.72 9.23 -11.78
N ARG A 238 3.84 8.56 -12.11
CA ARG A 238 4.70 7.93 -11.12
C ARG A 238 5.19 8.91 -10.07
N GLU A 239 5.72 10.06 -10.48
CA GLU A 239 6.27 11.07 -9.56
C GLU A 239 5.18 11.69 -8.68
N LEU A 240 3.98 11.92 -9.22
CA LEU A 240 2.84 12.37 -8.44
C LEU A 240 2.48 11.33 -7.37
N VAL A 241 2.26 10.08 -7.74
CA VAL A 241 1.84 9.03 -6.81
C VAL A 241 2.91 8.76 -5.75
N GLN A 242 4.20 8.74 -6.13
CA GLN A 242 5.30 8.61 -5.16
C GLN A 242 5.32 9.76 -4.14
N ARG A 243 5.06 10.99 -4.59
CA ARG A 243 4.95 12.15 -3.70
C ARG A 243 3.77 11.99 -2.73
N ARG A 244 2.62 11.55 -3.22
CA ARG A 244 1.44 11.26 -2.38
C ARG A 244 1.69 10.13 -1.38
N ALA A 245 2.45 9.10 -1.76
CA ALA A 245 2.87 8.04 -0.85
C ALA A 245 3.77 8.57 0.27
N ALA A 246 4.75 9.41 -0.07
CA ALA A 246 5.62 10.05 0.92
C ALA A 246 4.84 10.97 1.87
N GLU A 247 3.90 11.78 1.35
CA GLU A 247 3.02 12.63 2.16
C GLU A 247 2.13 11.81 3.09
N THR A 248 1.57 10.71 2.60
CA THR A 248 0.78 9.75 3.40
C THR A 248 1.61 9.16 4.53
N LEU A 249 2.84 8.74 4.25
CA LEU A 249 3.76 8.25 5.28
C LEU A 249 4.04 9.33 6.35
N GLN A 250 4.22 10.59 5.95
CA GLN A 250 4.42 11.68 6.91
C GLN A 250 3.18 11.92 7.77
N ARG A 251 1.98 11.89 7.17
CA ARG A 251 0.71 11.97 7.93
C ARG A 251 0.59 10.81 8.93
N LEU A 252 0.92 9.59 8.52
CA LEU A 252 0.96 8.42 9.42
C LEU A 252 2.00 8.55 10.53
N ARG A 253 3.16 9.16 10.29
CA ARG A 253 4.15 9.46 11.34
C ARG A 253 3.64 10.46 12.38
N ALA A 254 2.79 11.40 11.96
CA ALA A 254 2.22 12.42 12.83
C ALA A 254 1.06 11.92 13.71
N LEU A 255 0.43 10.80 13.34
CA LEU A 255 -0.62 10.13 14.13
C LEU A 255 -0.06 9.41 15.37
#